data_AF-A0A929CQL4-F1
#
_entry.id   AF-A0A929CQL4-F1
#
_cell.length_a   1.000
_cell.length_b   1.000
_cell.length_c   1.000
_cell.angle_alpha   90.00
_cell.angle_beta   90.00
_cell.angle_gamma   90.00
#
_symmetry.space_group_name_H-M   'P 1'
#
loop_
_entity.id
_entity.type
_entity.pdbx_description
1 polymer ?
#
loop_
_entity_poly.entity_id
_entity_poly.type
_entity_poly.pdbx_seq_one_letter_code
_entity_poly.pdbx_strand_id
1 'polypeptide(L)'
;MGGEDTQTAIQAAPFGIDSNPVPDLIAVYAQTSEAGRTVLIGYLNKEQVAAVGETRLFATDANGNEQVKGYIHLKNDETIEIGGNTDNMIRFSPLDSALQGLIVDLQAELVLIAAGIATGGGAYSPGILNLDISASKIEETKTH
;
A
#
# COMPACT_ATOMS: atom_id res chain seq x y z
N MET A 1 -16.90 -6.93 45.49
CA MET A 1 -17.25 -6.58 44.10
C MET A 1 -16.49 -7.54 43.21
N GLY A 2 -17.22 -8.26 42.34
CA GLY A 2 -16.82 -9.56 41.79
C GLY A 2 -15.73 -9.48 40.72
N GLY A 3 -14.70 -10.29 40.88
CA GLY A 3 -13.62 -10.50 39.91
C GLY A 3 -13.92 -11.56 38.85
N GLU A 4 -15.20 -11.89 38.63
CA GLU A 4 -15.63 -12.96 37.73
C GLU A 4 -16.49 -12.50 36.54
N ASP A 5 -16.74 -11.20 36.38
CA ASP A 5 -17.52 -10.69 35.23
C ASP A 5 -16.62 -10.27 34.05
N THR A 6 -15.53 -11.00 33.85
CA THR A 6 -14.77 -10.96 32.60
C THR A 6 -15.38 -11.97 31.65
N GLN A 7 -16.26 -11.51 30.77
CA GLN A 7 -16.83 -12.34 29.70
C GLN A 7 -15.97 -12.19 28.44
N THR A 8 -15.45 -13.32 27.93
CA THR A 8 -14.81 -13.35 26.62
C THR A 8 -15.89 -13.35 25.54
N ALA A 9 -16.23 -12.17 25.03
CA ALA A 9 -17.15 -12.04 23.90
C ALA A 9 -16.48 -12.50 22.60
N ILE A 10 -17.22 -13.22 21.76
CA ILE A 10 -16.75 -13.60 20.42
C ILE A 10 -17.00 -12.42 19.48
N GLN A 11 -15.97 -12.04 18.72
CA GLN A 11 -16.08 -11.02 17.68
C GLN A 11 -16.87 -11.56 16.48
N ALA A 12 -17.88 -10.80 16.05
CA ALA A 12 -18.52 -11.01 14.77
C ALA A 12 -17.61 -10.45 13.67
N ALA A 13 -17.20 -11.30 12.74
CA ALA A 13 -16.50 -10.89 11.52
C ALA A 13 -17.09 -11.63 10.31
N PRO A 14 -17.21 -10.98 9.14
CA PRO A 14 -17.54 -11.69 7.90
C PRO A 14 -16.52 -12.78 7.60
N PHE A 15 -16.98 -13.90 7.02
CA PHE A 15 -16.09 -14.99 6.62
C PHE A 15 -15.00 -14.49 5.67
N GLY A 16 -13.74 -14.79 5.98
CA GLY A 16 -12.58 -14.34 5.21
C GLY A 16 -11.99 -12.99 5.65
N ILE A 17 -12.59 -12.31 6.64
CA ILE A 17 -12.01 -11.12 7.28
C ILE A 17 -11.51 -11.52 8.67
N ASP A 18 -10.19 -11.45 8.87
CA ASP A 18 -9.53 -11.71 10.15
C ASP A 18 -8.74 -10.46 10.54
N SER A 19 -9.12 -9.85 11.66
CA SER A 19 -8.55 -8.59 12.15
C SER A 19 -8.44 -8.64 13.67
N ASN A 20 -7.31 -8.14 14.17
CA ASN A 20 -7.06 -8.02 15.60
C ASN A 20 -7.00 -6.53 15.96
N PRO A 21 -7.92 -6.01 16.78
CA PRO A 21 -7.92 -4.60 17.19
C PRO A 21 -6.65 -4.25 17.97
N VAL A 22 -6.26 -2.97 17.90
CA VAL A 22 -5.29 -2.42 18.85
C VAL A 22 -5.90 -2.28 20.26
N PRO A 23 -5.07 -2.26 21.32
CA PRO A 23 -5.55 -2.00 22.67
C PRO A 23 -6.35 -0.69 22.79
N ASP A 24 -7.17 -0.60 23.83
CA ASP A 24 -7.90 0.63 24.24
C ASP A 24 -8.92 1.17 23.24
N LEU A 25 -9.51 0.31 22.40
CA LEU A 25 -10.68 0.66 21.59
C LEU A 25 -11.99 0.50 22.37
N ILE A 26 -12.99 1.33 22.04
CA ILE A 26 -14.33 1.20 22.59
C ILE A 26 -15.08 0.15 21.78
N ALA A 27 -15.36 -0.99 22.40
CA ALA A 27 -16.11 -2.08 21.82
C ALA A 27 -17.62 -1.80 21.81
N VAL A 28 -18.29 -2.21 20.73
CA VAL A 28 -19.74 -2.18 20.57
C VAL A 28 -20.26 -3.62 20.65
N TYR A 29 -21.13 -3.88 21.63
CA TYR A 29 -21.70 -5.20 21.88
C TYR A 29 -23.18 -5.27 21.53
N ALA A 30 -23.64 -6.45 21.13
CA ALA A 30 -25.06 -6.77 20.99
C ALA A 30 -25.42 -8.00 21.84
N GLN A 31 -26.61 -7.98 22.43
CA GLN A 31 -27.17 -9.15 23.09
C GLN A 31 -27.61 -10.17 22.05
N THR A 32 -27.32 -11.44 22.30
CA THR A 32 -27.88 -12.54 21.51
C THR A 32 -29.22 -12.98 22.08
N SER A 33 -29.93 -13.86 21.36
CA SER A 33 -31.13 -14.52 21.87
C SER A 33 -30.83 -15.46 23.06
N GLU A 34 -29.56 -15.81 23.30
CA GLU A 34 -29.15 -16.58 24.47
C GLU A 34 -28.76 -15.62 25.61
N ALA A 35 -29.46 -15.76 26.73
CA ALA A 35 -29.20 -14.95 27.92
C ALA A 35 -27.76 -15.15 28.41
N GLY A 36 -27.08 -14.04 28.69
CA GLY A 36 -25.68 -14.04 29.14
C GLY A 36 -24.66 -14.23 28.02
N ARG A 37 -25.08 -14.28 26.74
CA ARG A 37 -24.15 -14.25 25.60
C ARG A 37 -24.29 -12.94 24.83
N THR A 38 -23.20 -12.19 24.82
CA THR A 38 -23.03 -11.00 23.97
C THR A 38 -22.05 -11.28 22.86
N VAL A 39 -22.33 -10.73 21.68
CA VAL A 39 -21.39 -10.71 20.56
C VAL A 39 -20.81 -9.31 20.43
N LEU A 40 -19.50 -9.26 20.17
CA LEU A 40 -18.82 -8.01 19.83
C LEU A 40 -19.06 -7.73 18.35
N ILE A 41 -19.73 -6.62 18.04
CA ILE A 41 -20.05 -6.21 16.66
C ILE A 41 -18.87 -5.50 16.01
N GLY A 42 -18.10 -4.75 16.79
CA GLY A 42 -16.96 -4.00 16.29
C GLY A 42 -16.46 -2.97 17.31
N TYR A 43 -15.72 -2.00 16.81
CA TYR A 43 -15.08 -0.97 17.61
C TYR A 43 -15.42 0.41 17.06
N LEU A 44 -15.55 1.40 17.94
CA LEU A 44 -15.67 2.80 17.52
C LEU A 44 -14.31 3.27 16.97
N ASN A 45 -14.31 3.73 15.73
CA ASN A 45 -13.12 4.31 15.14
C ASN A 45 -12.82 5.66 15.81
N LYS A 46 -11.59 5.83 16.32
CA LYS A 46 -11.15 7.07 16.97
C LYS A 46 -10.83 8.18 15.98
N GLU A 47 -10.33 7.82 14.80
CA GLU A 47 -9.78 8.75 13.81
C GLU A 47 -10.30 8.38 12.42
N GLN A 48 -11.55 8.74 12.13
CA GLN A 48 -12.11 8.49 10.81
C GLN A 48 -11.47 9.41 9.75
N VAL A 49 -10.63 8.81 8.90
CA VAL A 49 -9.99 9.50 7.76
C VAL A 49 -10.89 9.53 6.52
N ALA A 50 -11.68 8.48 6.30
CA ALA A 50 -12.56 8.35 5.13
C ALA A 50 -13.67 9.41 5.17
N ALA A 51 -13.78 10.21 4.11
CA ALA A 51 -14.84 11.20 3.94
C ALA A 51 -16.19 10.55 3.60
N VAL A 52 -17.24 11.38 3.50
CA VAL A 52 -18.56 10.90 3.09
C VAL A 52 -18.49 10.30 1.68
N GLY A 53 -18.96 9.06 1.55
CA GLY A 53 -18.91 8.30 0.30
C GLY A 53 -17.61 7.53 0.07
N GLU A 54 -16.63 7.61 0.98
CA GLU A 54 -15.38 6.87 0.90
C GLU A 54 -15.43 5.58 1.73
N THR A 55 -14.57 4.62 1.40
CA THR A 55 -14.37 3.40 2.20
C THR A 55 -12.88 3.12 2.32
N ARG A 56 -12.42 2.88 3.55
CA ARG A 56 -11.00 2.61 3.80
C ARG A 56 -10.83 1.34 4.62
N LEU A 57 -9.95 0.47 4.12
CA LEU A 57 -9.44 -0.71 4.82
C LEU A 57 -7.98 -0.44 5.15
N PHE A 58 -7.55 -0.67 6.38
CA PHE A 58 -6.20 -0.30 6.80
C PHE A 58 -5.66 -1.28 7.84
N ALA A 59 -4.33 -1.34 7.92
CA ALA A 59 -3.60 -2.00 8.99
C ALA A 59 -2.85 -0.94 9.82
N THR A 60 -2.69 -1.20 11.11
CA THR A 60 -1.93 -0.34 12.02
C THR A 60 -0.71 -1.08 12.56
N ASP A 61 0.23 -0.33 13.13
CA ASP A 61 1.19 -0.92 14.07
C ASP A 61 0.51 -1.30 15.41
N ALA A 62 1.30 -1.84 16.34
CA ALA A 62 0.82 -2.25 17.67
C ALA A 62 0.28 -1.08 18.53
N ASN A 63 0.57 0.17 18.15
CA ASN A 63 0.13 1.38 18.85
C ASN A 63 -1.08 2.03 18.18
N GLY A 64 -1.57 1.47 17.07
CA GLY A 64 -2.71 2.02 16.33
C GLY A 64 -2.32 3.01 15.23
N ASN A 65 -1.03 3.16 14.89
CA ASN A 65 -0.61 4.07 13.82
C ASN A 65 -0.90 3.46 12.44
N GLU A 66 -1.90 4.00 11.75
CA GLU A 66 -2.34 3.56 10.42
C GLU A 66 -1.33 3.84 9.29
N GLN A 67 -0.49 4.88 9.45
CA GLN A 67 0.45 5.33 8.43
C GLN A 67 1.63 4.36 8.20
N VAL A 68 1.76 3.32 9.03
CA VAL A 68 2.98 2.50 9.11
C VAL A 68 2.86 1.16 8.39
N LYS A 69 1.63 0.65 8.14
CA LYS A 69 1.44 -0.75 7.71
C LYS A 69 0.65 -0.94 6.42
N GLY A 70 -0.05 0.08 5.93
CA GLY A 70 -0.68 0.08 4.60
C GLY A 70 -2.21 0.15 4.66
N TYR A 71 -2.80 0.59 3.55
CA TYR A 71 -4.25 0.75 3.41
C TYR A 71 -4.72 0.58 1.96
N ILE A 72 -6.03 0.34 1.80
CA ILE A 72 -6.79 0.48 0.57
C ILE A 72 -7.85 1.55 0.83
N HIS A 73 -7.91 2.58 0.00
CA HIS A 73 -8.84 3.68 0.15
C HIS A 73 -9.62 3.87 -1.15
N LEU A 74 -10.91 3.56 -1.11
CA LEU A 74 -11.86 3.88 -2.17
C LEU A 74 -12.34 5.30 -1.92
N LYS A 75 -11.93 6.23 -2.78
CA LYS A 75 -12.26 7.66 -2.68
C LYS A 75 -13.58 7.93 -3.39
N ASN A 76 -14.18 9.08 -3.09
CA ASN A 76 -15.45 9.50 -3.70
C ASN A 76 -15.26 10.26 -5.03
N ASP A 77 -14.04 10.27 -5.56
CA ASP A 77 -13.61 10.94 -6.79
C ASP A 77 -13.18 9.95 -7.89
N GLU A 78 -13.69 8.71 -7.83
CA GLU A 78 -13.39 7.61 -8.76
C GLU A 78 -11.96 7.05 -8.65
N THR A 79 -11.19 7.45 -7.64
CA THR A 79 -9.83 6.92 -7.41
C THR A 79 -9.78 5.85 -6.32
N ILE A 80 -8.79 4.97 -6.40
CA ILE A 80 -8.47 3.97 -5.37
C ILE A 80 -6.99 4.08 -5.02
N GLU A 81 -6.68 4.35 -3.75
CA GLU A 81 -5.30 4.33 -3.23
C GLU A 81 -5.00 2.95 -2.65
N ILE A 82 -3.88 2.34 -3.03
CA ILE A 82 -3.46 1.02 -2.54
C ILE A 82 -2.01 1.10 -2.10
N GLY A 83 -1.75 0.92 -0.80
CA GLY A 83 -0.40 0.95 -0.25
C GLY A 83 0.16 2.35 0.02
N GLY A 84 -0.64 3.40 -0.19
CA GLY A 84 -0.22 4.79 -0.01
C GLY A 84 -0.23 5.59 -1.31
N ASN A 85 0.39 6.77 -1.28
CA ASN A 85 0.62 7.65 -2.44
C ASN A 85 2.08 7.63 -2.92
N THR A 86 2.94 6.81 -2.30
CA THR A 86 4.39 6.79 -2.58
C THR A 86 4.81 5.53 -3.36
N ASP A 87 4.16 4.40 -3.13
CA ASP A 87 4.48 3.12 -3.78
C ASP A 87 3.25 2.54 -4.48
N ASN A 88 3.22 2.71 -5.81
CA ASN A 88 2.15 2.16 -6.62
C ASN A 88 2.23 0.63 -6.65
N MET A 89 1.06 0.02 -6.81
CA MET A 89 0.81 -1.40 -6.78
C MET A 89 1.75 -2.16 -7.76
N ILE A 90 2.85 -2.67 -7.18
CA ILE A 90 3.81 -3.62 -7.76
C ILE A 90 4.95 -2.99 -8.56
N ARG A 91 6.11 -2.89 -7.89
CA ARG A 91 7.48 -2.94 -8.43
C ARG A 91 7.87 -1.97 -9.55
N PHE A 92 7.00 -1.06 -9.99
CA PHE A 92 7.35 -0.07 -11.01
C PHE A 92 8.55 0.77 -10.55
N SER A 93 8.50 1.32 -9.33
CA SER A 93 9.58 2.16 -8.80
C SER A 93 10.95 1.45 -8.74
N PRO A 94 11.08 0.24 -8.14
CA PRO A 94 12.35 -0.49 -8.16
C PRO A 94 12.73 -1.01 -9.56
N LEU A 95 11.77 -1.33 -10.43
CA LEU A 95 12.04 -1.74 -11.82
C LEU A 95 12.57 -0.57 -12.65
N ASP A 96 11.92 0.59 -12.60
CA ASP A 96 12.36 1.82 -13.26
C ASP A 96 13.76 2.18 -12.76
N SER A 97 13.97 2.18 -11.44
CA SER A 97 15.29 2.44 -10.85
C SER A 97 16.38 1.50 -11.40
N ALA A 98 16.10 0.20 -11.49
CA ALA A 98 17.05 -0.77 -12.05
C ALA A 98 17.28 -0.57 -13.56
N LEU A 99 16.23 -0.25 -14.32
CA LEU A 99 16.32 0.00 -15.76
C LEU A 99 17.06 1.29 -16.09
N GLN A 100 16.84 2.36 -15.31
CA GLN A 100 17.62 3.60 -15.44
C GLN A 100 19.10 3.37 -15.12
N GLY A 101 19.39 2.54 -14.11
CA GLY A 101 20.77 2.08 -13.82
C GLY A 101 21.41 1.36 -15.01
N LEU A 102 20.69 0.41 -15.63
CA LEU A 102 21.16 -0.29 -16.82
C LEU A 102 21.45 0.66 -18.00
N ILE A 103 20.63 1.69 -18.21
CA ILE A 103 20.85 2.69 -19.27
C ILE A 103 22.13 3.48 -19.02
N VAL A 104 22.41 3.85 -17.76
CA VAL A 104 23.66 4.53 -17.37
C VAL A 104 24.87 3.65 -17.66
N ASP A 105 24.81 2.37 -17.28
CA ASP A 105 25.91 1.43 -17.52
C ASP A 105 26.16 1.23 -19.02
N LEU A 106 25.09 1.08 -19.83
CA LEU A 106 25.20 0.99 -21.29
C LEU A 106 25.78 2.26 -21.91
N GLN A 107 25.37 3.44 -21.44
CA GLN A 107 25.92 4.71 -21.92
C GLN A 107 27.42 4.82 -21.61
N ALA A 108 27.87 4.36 -20.44
CA ALA A 108 29.27 4.33 -20.07
C ALA A 108 30.09 3.43 -21.01
N GLU A 109 29.60 2.22 -21.29
CA GLU A 109 30.25 1.30 -22.23
C GLU A 109 30.32 1.87 -23.66
N LEU A 110 29.26 2.53 -24.14
CA LEU A 110 29.27 3.17 -25.46
C LEU A 110 30.33 4.27 -25.58
N VAL A 111 30.60 5.00 -24.49
CA VAL A 111 31.68 6.00 -24.45
C VAL A 111 33.06 5.33 -24.51
N LEU A 112 33.26 4.22 -23.80
CA LEU A 112 34.51 3.44 -23.85
C LEU A 112 34.75 2.87 -25.25
N ILE A 113 33.71 2.35 -25.90
CA ILE A 113 33.77 1.87 -27.28
C ILE A 113 34.15 3.01 -28.23
N ALA A 114 33.55 4.20 -28.07
CA ALA A 114 33.89 5.37 -28.89
C ALA A 114 35.37 5.76 -28.76
N ALA A 115 35.92 5.72 -27.53
CA ALA A 115 37.34 5.97 -27.29
C ALA A 115 38.25 4.92 -27.96
N GLY A 116 37.85 3.64 -27.90
CA GLY A 116 38.55 2.55 -28.59
C GLY A 116 38.57 2.74 -30.12
N ILE A 117 37.42 3.08 -30.71
CA ILE A 117 37.29 3.35 -32.15
C ILE A 117 38.15 4.55 -32.57
N ALA A 118 38.15 5.63 -31.78
CA ALA A 118 38.98 6.80 -32.04
C ALA A 118 40.49 6.46 -32.03
N THR A 119 40.92 5.59 -31.12
CA THR A 119 42.31 5.10 -31.06
C THR A 119 42.69 4.32 -32.33
N GLY A 120 41.75 3.58 -32.90
CA GLY A 120 41.92 2.87 -34.17
C GLY A 120 41.82 3.73 -35.43
N GLY A 121 41.65 5.06 -35.29
CA GLY A 121 41.50 6.01 -36.40
C GLY A 121 40.09 6.10 -36.99
N GLY A 122 39.10 5.45 -36.35
CA GLY A 122 37.69 5.59 -36.72
C GLY A 122 37.01 6.76 -36.01
N ALA A 123 35.75 7.03 -36.36
CA ALA A 123 34.91 8.01 -35.68
C ALA A 123 33.56 7.38 -35.32
N TYR A 124 33.21 7.44 -34.04
CA TYR A 124 31.90 7.06 -33.52
C TYR A 124 31.51 8.06 -32.42
N SER A 125 30.29 8.57 -32.49
CA SER A 125 29.73 9.47 -31.48
C SER A 125 28.44 8.83 -30.97
N PRO A 126 28.45 8.23 -29.77
CA PRO A 126 27.23 7.64 -29.22
C PRO A 126 26.20 8.72 -28.96
N GLY A 127 24.94 8.43 -29.30
CA GLY A 127 23.80 9.24 -28.88
C GLY A 127 23.53 9.08 -27.39
N ILE A 128 22.61 9.90 -26.87
CA ILE A 128 22.08 9.73 -25.51
C ILE A 128 21.03 8.63 -25.55
N LEU A 129 21.21 7.59 -24.75
CA LEU A 129 20.17 6.60 -24.50
C LEU A 129 19.12 7.18 -23.56
N ASN A 130 17.85 7.07 -23.96
CA ASN A 130 16.72 7.46 -23.13
C ASN A 130 15.72 6.30 -23.09
N LEU A 131 15.32 5.90 -21.89
CA LEU A 131 14.28 4.90 -21.66
C LEU A 131 13.19 5.54 -20.81
N ASP A 132 12.00 5.65 -21.40
CA ASP A 132 10.82 6.14 -20.72
C ASP A 132 9.78 5.02 -20.65
N ILE A 133 9.56 4.52 -19.43
CA ILE A 133 8.50 3.55 -19.13
C ILE A 133 7.35 4.18 -18.34
N SER A 134 7.27 5.52 -18.25
CA SER A 134 6.22 6.23 -17.50
C SER A 134 4.81 5.85 -17.96
N ALA A 135 4.63 5.54 -19.25
CA ALA A 135 3.36 5.03 -19.78
C ALA A 135 2.94 3.66 -19.22
N SER A 136 3.86 2.91 -18.62
CA SER A 136 3.60 1.64 -17.92
C SER A 136 3.35 1.85 -16.43
N LYS A 137 3.48 3.07 -15.91
CA LYS A 137 3.15 3.40 -14.53
C LYS A 137 1.64 3.51 -14.41
N ILE A 138 1.05 2.65 -13.58
CA ILE A 138 -0.35 2.79 -13.17
C ILE A 138 -0.35 3.69 -11.93
N GLU A 139 -0.84 4.91 -12.07
CA GLU A 139 -1.07 5.86 -10.96
C GLU A 139 -2.45 5.64 -10.32
N GLU A 140 -3.44 5.22 -11.12
CA GLU A 140 -4.83 5.02 -10.72
C GLU A 140 -5.40 3.75 -11.37
N THR A 141 -6.13 2.93 -10.62
CA THR A 141 -6.92 1.84 -11.21
C THR A 141 -8.29 2.39 -11.60
N LYS A 142 -8.46 2.86 -12.83
CA LYS A 142 -9.78 3.17 -13.42
C LYS A 142 -10.35 1.93 -14.06
N THR A 143 -11.50 1.46 -13.57
CA THR A 143 -12.31 0.43 -14.24
C THR A 143 -13.53 1.08 -14.88
N HIS A 144 -13.78 0.78 -16.16
CA HIS A 144 -14.95 1.22 -16.91
C HIS A 144 -16.26 0.63 -16.38
#